data_AF-A0A2V9RDN6-F1
#
_entry.id   AF-A0A2V9RDN6-F1
#
_cell.length_a   1.000
_cell.length_b   1.000
_cell.length_c   1.000
_cell.angle_alpha   90.00
_cell.angle_beta   90.00
_cell.angle_gamma   90.00
#
_symmetry.space_group_name_H-M   'P 1'
#
loop_
_entity.id
_entity.type
_entity.pdbx_description
1 polymer ?
#
loop_
_entity_poly.entity_id
_entity_poly.type
_entity_poly.pdbx_seq_one_letter_code
_entity_poly.pdbx_strand_id
1 'polypeptide(L)'
;MLLLPLSVSCPNCGPKDVTYTCEPKCCFNHLCGSCYTTFELVTTALGKKFQDVQIPAGERDSLAPTTACAVCESLDLFQVDEGQGPGDTLFCSACHTLLKLEFEAVQRS
;
A
#
# COMPACT_ATOMS: atom_id res chain seq x y z
N MET A 1 -12.34 11.11 -8.08
CA MET A 1 -11.44 10.42 -7.13
C MET A 1 -11.96 9.01 -6.94
N LEU A 2 -11.12 8.02 -7.18
CA LEU A 2 -11.44 6.61 -6.98
C LEU A 2 -10.48 6.03 -5.94
N LEU A 3 -10.98 5.10 -5.14
CA LEU A 3 -10.17 4.30 -4.24
C LEU A 3 -9.90 2.96 -4.91
N LEU A 4 -8.63 2.60 -5.02
CA LEU A 4 -8.18 1.35 -5.63
C LEU A 4 -7.45 0.50 -4.58
N PRO A 5 -7.48 -0.85 -4.70
CA PRO A 5 -6.59 -1.70 -3.93
C PRO A 5 -5.13 -1.27 -4.11
N LEU A 6 -4.32 -1.42 -3.06
CA LEU A 6 -2.91 -1.07 -3.11
C LEU A 6 -2.17 -1.88 -4.17
N SER A 7 -1.54 -1.18 -5.11
CA SER A 7 -0.68 -1.74 -6.16
C SER A 7 0.65 -1.00 -6.18
N VAL A 8 1.75 -1.75 -6.13
CA VAL A 8 3.11 -1.19 -6.12
C VAL A 8 3.96 -1.77 -7.22
N SER A 9 4.83 -0.94 -7.79
CA SER A 9 5.91 -1.38 -8.66
C SER A 9 7.12 -1.79 -7.83
N CYS A 10 7.84 -2.83 -8.26
CA CYS A 10 9.10 -3.20 -7.64
C CYS A 10 10.09 -2.01 -7.70
N PRO A 11 10.69 -1.60 -6.58
CA PRO A 11 11.60 -0.45 -6.53
C PRO A 11 12.94 -0.73 -7.23
N ASN A 12 13.21 -1.99 -7.61
CA ASN A 12 14.44 -2.38 -8.30
C ASN A 12 14.26 -2.51 -9.82
N CYS A 13 13.23 -3.23 -10.28
CA CYS A 13 13.06 -3.51 -11.71
C CYS A 13 11.83 -2.85 -12.36
N GLY A 14 10.83 -2.38 -11.60
CA GLY A 14 9.64 -1.67 -12.11
C GLY A 14 8.33 -2.47 -12.28
N PRO A 15 8.31 -3.76 -12.65
CA PRO A 15 7.10 -4.58 -12.71
C PRO A 15 6.25 -4.55 -11.44
N LYS A 16 4.94 -4.74 -11.62
CA LYS A 16 3.93 -4.81 -10.54
C LYS A 16 3.64 -6.23 -10.04
N ASP A 17 4.42 -7.20 -10.50
CA ASP A 17 4.36 -8.58 -10.01
C ASP A 17 5.01 -8.65 -8.62
N VAL A 18 4.23 -8.25 -7.61
CA VAL A 18 4.64 -8.10 -6.22
C VAL A 18 3.65 -8.84 -5.33
N THR A 19 4.16 -9.77 -4.54
CA THR A 19 3.38 -10.57 -3.60
C THR A 19 3.75 -10.20 -2.17
N TYR A 20 2.74 -10.04 -1.32
CA TYR A 20 2.95 -9.95 0.13
C TYR A 20 3.25 -11.35 0.69
N THR A 21 4.34 -11.48 1.46
CA THR A 21 4.88 -12.80 1.85
C THR A 21 4.87 -13.07 3.35
N CYS A 22 4.37 -12.13 4.17
CA CYS A 22 4.39 -12.21 5.62
C CYS A 22 2.96 -12.33 6.20
N GLU A 23 2.81 -12.70 7.47
CA GLU A 23 1.54 -12.49 8.17
C GLU A 23 1.44 -11.02 8.63
N PRO A 24 0.28 -10.36 8.43
CA PRO A 24 0.09 -8.99 8.89
C PRO A 24 0.11 -8.97 10.43
N LYS A 25 1.27 -8.58 10.99
CA LYS A 25 1.66 -8.36 12.41
C LYS A 25 3.15 -8.64 12.64
N CYS A 26 3.79 -9.43 11.77
CA CYS A 26 5.21 -9.72 11.87
C CYS A 26 6.07 -8.78 11.01
N CYS A 27 5.64 -8.52 9.76
CA CYS A 27 6.34 -7.65 8.83
C CYS A 27 5.45 -7.24 7.64
N PHE A 28 5.82 -6.17 6.95
CA PHE A 28 5.22 -5.77 5.68
C PHE A 28 6.11 -6.13 4.50
N ASN A 29 6.70 -7.34 4.52
CA ASN A 29 7.62 -7.79 3.48
C ASN A 29 6.90 -8.22 2.19
N HIS A 30 7.42 -7.74 1.07
CA HIS A 30 6.96 -8.05 -0.27
C HIS A 30 8.10 -8.64 -1.09
N LEU A 31 7.76 -9.52 -2.02
CA LEU A 31 8.67 -10.14 -2.96
C LEU A 31 8.27 -9.77 -4.38
N CYS A 32 9.23 -9.30 -5.18
CA CYS A 32 9.03 -9.16 -6.62
C CYS A 32 9.17 -10.53 -7.31
N GLY A 33 8.15 -10.96 -8.05
CA GLY A 33 8.18 -12.21 -8.82
C GLY A 33 9.13 -12.20 -10.02
N SER A 34 9.57 -11.01 -10.46
CA SER A 34 10.48 -10.86 -11.61
C SER A 34 11.97 -10.89 -11.25
N CYS A 35 12.38 -10.13 -10.23
CA CYS A 35 13.81 -9.99 -9.87
C CYS A 35 14.14 -10.47 -8.46
N TYR A 36 13.17 -11.03 -7.75
CA TYR A 36 13.30 -11.57 -6.39
C TYR A 36 13.75 -10.57 -5.31
N THR A 37 13.83 -9.28 -5.65
CA THR A 37 14.06 -8.22 -4.66
C THR A 37 12.95 -8.25 -3.64
N THR A 38 13.33 -8.22 -2.36
CA THR A 38 12.40 -8.03 -1.25
C THR A 38 12.45 -6.60 -0.75
N PHE A 39 11.34 -6.13 -0.23
CA PHE A 39 11.21 -4.78 0.32
C PHE A 39 10.02 -4.73 1.27
N GLU A 40 10.02 -3.74 2.17
CA GLU A 40 8.88 -3.47 3.01
C GLU A 40 8.18 -2.19 2.56
N LEU A 41 6.87 -2.15 2.79
CA LEU A 41 6.04 -0.96 2.58
C LEU A 41 5.71 -0.32 3.91
N VAL A 42 5.96 0.99 4.02
CA VAL A 42 5.60 1.80 5.19
C VAL A 42 4.82 3.03 4.78
N THR A 43 4.14 3.63 5.75
CA THR A 43 3.39 4.85 5.53
C THR A 43 3.82 5.97 6.45
N THR A 44 3.70 7.21 5.94
CA THR A 44 3.88 8.44 6.72
C THR A 44 2.61 9.29 6.60
N ALA A 45 2.13 9.85 7.72
CA ALA A 45 0.93 10.69 7.72
C ALA A 45 1.16 12.02 7.00
N LEU A 46 0.25 12.39 6.09
CA LEU A 46 0.28 13.67 5.37
C LEU A 46 -0.38 14.82 6.15
N GLY A 47 -0.90 14.55 7.36
CA GLY A 47 -1.58 15.56 8.18
C GLY A 47 -2.94 16.03 7.64
N LYS A 48 -3.47 15.35 6.61
CA LYS A 48 -4.76 15.65 6.00
C LYS A 48 -5.73 14.48 6.20
N LYS A 49 -7.03 14.80 6.26
CA LYS A 49 -8.10 13.82 6.24
C LYS A 49 -9.02 14.06 5.05
N PHE A 50 -9.58 12.99 4.51
CA PHE A 50 -10.62 13.07 3.49
C PHE A 50 -11.97 12.65 4.09
N GLN A 51 -13.04 13.32 3.70
CA GLN A 51 -14.41 12.97 4.08
C GLN A 51 -15.20 12.65 2.81
N ASP A 52 -16.35 11.98 2.98
CA ASP A 52 -17.30 11.65 1.92
C ASP A 52 -16.71 10.82 0.76
N VAL A 53 -15.87 9.84 1.10
CA VAL A 53 -15.29 8.91 0.12
C VAL A 53 -16.07 7.61 0.09
N GLN A 54 -16.45 7.16 -1.11
CA GLN A 54 -17.04 5.84 -1.30
C GLN A 54 -15.95 4.77 -1.16
N ILE A 55 -16.07 3.95 -0.13
CA ILE A 55 -15.13 2.85 0.14
C ILE A 55 -15.54 1.65 -0.74
N PRO A 56 -14.62 1.08 -1.54
CA PRO A 56 -14.91 -0.12 -2.32
C PRO A 56 -15.33 -1.27 -1.40
N ALA A 57 -16.41 -1.96 -1.75
CA ALA A 57 -16.82 -3.18 -1.06
C ALA A 57 -16.04 -4.39 -1.60
N GLY A 58 -15.68 -5.32 -0.72
CA GLY A 58 -15.03 -6.58 -1.09
C GLY A 58 -13.97 -7.00 -0.08
N GLU A 59 -13.67 -8.30 -0.05
CA GLU A 59 -12.55 -8.83 0.71
C GLU A 59 -11.23 -8.54 -0.02
N ARG A 60 -10.19 -8.23 0.74
CA ARG A 60 -8.83 -8.05 0.23
C ARG A 60 -8.22 -9.42 -0.07
N ASP A 61 -7.55 -9.56 -1.21
CA ASP A 61 -6.66 -10.69 -1.45
C ASP A 61 -5.52 -10.67 -0.42
N SER A 62 -5.38 -11.76 0.34
CA SER A 62 -4.36 -11.91 1.38
C SER A 62 -2.92 -11.78 0.85
N LEU A 63 -2.70 -12.09 -0.44
CA LEU A 63 -1.39 -12.03 -1.08
C LEU A 63 -1.14 -10.69 -1.77
N ALA A 64 -2.16 -9.85 -1.94
CA ALA A 64 -1.99 -8.53 -2.51
C ALA A 64 -1.14 -7.62 -1.61
N PRO A 65 -0.39 -6.66 -2.19
CA PRO A 65 0.37 -5.69 -1.44
C PRO A 65 -0.45 -4.99 -0.33
N THR A 66 0.18 -4.75 0.81
CA THR A 66 -0.45 -4.16 1.99
C THR A 66 0.58 -3.52 2.91
N THR A 67 0.13 -2.60 3.74
CA THR A 67 0.92 -1.93 4.79
C THR A 67 -0.04 -1.37 5.86
N ALA A 68 0.49 -0.97 7.01
CA ALA A 68 -0.28 -0.38 8.09
C ALA A 68 -0.42 1.14 7.96
N CYS A 69 -1.55 1.66 8.42
CA CYS A 69 -1.75 3.07 8.64
C CYS A 69 -0.82 3.60 9.75
N ALA A 70 0.01 4.61 9.44
CA ALA A 70 0.89 5.27 10.41
C ALA A 70 0.18 5.92 11.62
N VAL A 71 -1.14 6.06 11.59
CA VAL A 71 -1.93 6.73 12.63
C VAL A 71 -2.74 5.76 13.50
N CYS A 72 -3.30 4.71 12.90
CA CYS A 72 -4.23 3.81 13.60
C CYS A 72 -3.94 2.32 13.37
N GLU A 73 -2.86 2.00 12.65
CA GLU A 73 -2.38 0.64 12.38
C GLU A 73 -3.33 -0.27 11.59
N SER A 74 -4.53 0.20 11.21
CA SER A 74 -5.41 -0.51 10.29
C SER A 74 -4.74 -0.77 8.94
N LEU A 75 -5.07 -1.91 8.34
CA LEU A 75 -4.64 -2.35 7.01
C LEU A 75 -5.62 -1.93 5.90
N ASP A 76 -6.70 -1.24 6.25
CA ASP A 76 -7.76 -0.82 5.34
C ASP A 76 -7.34 0.43 4.55
N LEU A 77 -6.26 0.26 3.79
CA LEU A 77 -5.63 1.31 2.99
C LEU A 77 -5.95 1.13 1.51
N PHE A 78 -6.24 2.25 0.85
CA PHE A 78 -6.56 2.30 -0.56
C PHE A 78 -5.67 3.33 -1.26
N GLN A 79 -5.21 3.03 -2.47
CA GLN A 79 -4.59 4.03 -3.33
C GLN A 79 -5.63 5.04 -3.80
N VAL A 80 -5.25 6.31 -3.76
CA VAL A 80 -6.07 7.41 -4.29
C VAL A 80 -5.72 7.62 -5.76
N ASP A 81 -6.71 7.49 -6.63
CA ASP A 81 -6.61 7.87 -8.04
C ASP A 81 -7.45 9.12 -8.32
N GLU A 82 -6.76 10.21 -8.68
CA GLU A 82 -7.38 11.50 -9.05
C GLU A 82 -7.62 11.63 -10.56
N GLY A 83 -7.53 10.54 -11.33
CA GLY A 83 -7.73 10.50 -12.77
C GLY A 83 -6.43 10.53 -13.58
N GLN A 84 -5.27 10.41 -12.92
CA GLN A 84 -3.95 10.31 -13.55
C GLN A 84 -3.30 8.93 -13.33
N GLY A 85 -4.03 8.01 -12.70
CA GLY A 85 -3.55 6.70 -12.27
C GLY A 85 -3.12 6.70 -10.80
N PRO A 86 -2.96 5.49 -10.20
CA PRO A 86 -2.60 5.35 -8.80
C PRO A 86 -1.17 5.84 -8.55
N GLY A 87 -1.02 6.81 -7.65
CA GLY A 87 0.26 7.30 -7.14
C GLY A 87 0.62 6.73 -5.77
N ASP A 88 1.48 7.45 -5.05
CA ASP A 88 1.98 7.04 -3.72
C ASP A 88 1.08 7.51 -2.56
N THR A 89 -0.04 8.16 -2.86
CA THR A 89 -0.99 8.64 -1.84
C THR A 89 -1.97 7.53 -1.49
N LEU A 90 -2.05 7.22 -0.19
CA LEU A 90 -3.02 6.27 0.36
C LEU A 90 -4.06 6.97 1.22
N PHE A 91 -5.27 6.41 1.24
CA PHE A 91 -6.34 6.76 2.15
C PHE A 91 -6.62 5.59 3.09
N CYS A 92 -6.68 5.86 4.39
CA CYS A 92 -7.10 4.90 5.41
C CYS A 92 -8.61 5.00 5.65
N SER A 93 -9.37 3.95 5.35
CA SER A 93 -10.83 3.97 5.56
C SER A 93 -11.23 3.86 7.03
N ALA A 94 -10.34 3.43 7.92
CA ALA A 94 -10.62 3.32 9.35
C ALA A 94 -10.54 4.67 10.09
N CYS A 95 -9.54 5.52 9.79
CA CYS A 95 -9.32 6.81 10.48
C CYS A 95 -9.41 8.05 9.59
N HIS A 96 -9.66 7.82 8.29
CA HIS A 96 -9.86 8.80 7.22
C HIS A 96 -8.63 9.68 6.91
N THR A 97 -7.46 9.27 7.38
CA THR A 97 -6.20 9.99 7.16
C THR A 97 -5.62 9.68 5.78
N LEU A 98 -5.04 10.70 5.15
CA LEU A 98 -4.14 10.52 4.02
C LEU A 98 -2.71 10.24 4.45
N LEU A 99 -2.11 9.31 3.73
CA LEU A 99 -0.77 8.81 3.98
C LEU A 99 0.04 8.88 2.69
N LYS A 100 1.35 8.96 2.83
CA LYS A 100 2.30 8.72 1.76
C LYS A 100 2.87 7.31 1.92
N LEU A 101 2.91 6.56 0.84
CA LEU A 101 3.55 5.26 0.75
C LEU A 101 5.05 5.43 0.49
N GLU A 102 5.86 4.65 1.20
CA GLU A 102 7.31 4.62 1.05
C GLU A 102 7.83 3.18 1.08
N PHE A 103 9.00 2.97 0.48
CA PHE A 103 9.70 1.68 0.47
C PHE A 103 10.82 1.71 1.50
N GLU A 104 10.98 0.62 2.24
CA GLU A 104 12.11 0.43 3.14
C GLU A 104 12.68 -0.99 3.05
N ALA A 105 13.77 -1.25 3.76
CA ALA A 105 14.42 -2.56 3.85
C ALA A 105 14.64 -3.26 2.49
N VAL A 106 14.92 -2.50 1.44
CA VAL A 106 15.07 -3.03 0.07
C VAL A 106 16.33 -3.90 -0.01
N GLN A 107 16.14 -5.20 -0.24
CA GLN A 107 17.21 -6.18 -0.42
C GLN A 107 17.19 -6.70 -1.85
N ARG A 108 18.30 -6.47 -2.56
CA ARG A 108 18.48 -6.90 -3.94
C ARG A 108 19.09 -8.30 -3.94
N SER A 109 18.51 -9.19 -4.76
CA SER A 109 19.05 -10.52 -5.03
C SER A 109 20.25 -10.47 -5.96
#